data_AF-A0A0S3RT99-F1
#
_entry.id   AF-A0A0S3RT99-F1
#
_cell.length_a   1.000
_cell.length_b   1.000
_cell.length_c   1.000
_cell.angle_alpha   90.00
_cell.angle_beta   90.00
_cell.angle_gamma   90.00
#
_symmetry.space_group_name_H-M   'P 1'
#
loop_
_entity.id
_entity.type
_entity.pdbx_description
1 polymer ?
#
loop_
_entity_poly.entity_id
_entity_poly.type
_entity_poly.pdbx_seq_one_letter_code
_entity_poly.pdbx_strand_id
1 'polypeptide(L)'
;MKINVLNQNGDSDFELIELGIEIVLSTSRLSEFPGSCAIANVRYSTAGHSKLVSVQPFVAGYRFGSVAVTHNGNFVNYRSKLEDNGSIFNMTSDTEVVLHLIATSKHRPFLLRVVDACENLKGAYSLVFLTEDKLVAVRDPFGFRPLVMGRRKNDTMVFASKTCVLDLIDATYEREVNPGEVVVVDHTGIQSLCLVTHQETKQCIFEHIYFALPNYVVFRRSVYESRRKFGEILAIESPVECDVVIAVPDSGVVVVLGYAAKVRVPFQQGLIRSHYVGRT
;
A
#
# COMPACT_ATOMS: atom_id res chain seq x y z
N MET A 1 0.00 8.14 -11.87
CA MET A 1 -0.20 7.88 -10.44
C MET A 1 -1.49 8.56 -10.03
N LYS A 2 -2.63 7.87 -10.10
CA LYS A 2 -3.95 8.49 -9.79
C LYS A 2 -4.21 8.37 -8.29
N ILE A 3 -4.69 9.44 -7.65
CA ILE A 3 -5.11 9.45 -6.24
C ILE A 3 -6.62 9.47 -6.23
N ASN A 4 -7.24 8.55 -5.51
CA ASN A 4 -8.69 8.58 -5.33
C ASN A 4 -8.98 8.41 -3.86
N VAL A 5 -9.96 9.18 -3.40
CA VAL A 5 -10.39 9.21 -2.03
C VAL A 5 -11.84 8.78 -2.02
N LEU A 6 -12.18 7.98 -1.03
CA LEU A 6 -13.54 7.62 -0.70
C LEU A 6 -13.79 8.03 0.74
N ASN A 7 -14.83 8.83 0.95
CA ASN A 7 -15.33 9.17 2.28
C ASN A 7 -16.71 8.53 2.49
N GLN A 8 -17.07 8.35 3.75
CA GLN A 8 -18.42 8.00 4.15
C GLN A 8 -19.22 9.29 4.44
N ASN A 9 -20.26 9.56 3.64
CA ASN A 9 -21.18 10.67 3.86
C ASN A 9 -22.46 10.15 4.54
N GLY A 10 -22.70 10.45 5.83
CA GLY A 10 -23.99 10.18 6.49
C GLY A 10 -24.50 8.73 6.36
N ASP A 11 -25.79 8.57 6.02
CA ASP A 11 -26.57 7.31 5.95
C ASP A 11 -26.18 6.39 4.77
N SER A 12 -24.93 5.96 4.70
CA SER A 12 -24.45 4.81 3.90
C SER A 12 -23.99 5.05 2.46
N ASP A 13 -23.89 6.30 2.02
CA ASP A 13 -23.42 6.62 0.67
C ASP A 13 -21.89 6.80 0.62
N PHE A 14 -21.27 6.12 -0.34
CA PHE A 14 -19.84 6.18 -0.65
C PHE A 14 -19.62 6.98 -1.93
N GLU A 15 -18.82 8.03 -1.86
CA GLU A 15 -18.57 8.90 -3.03
C GLU A 15 -17.11 8.79 -3.51
N LEU A 16 -16.93 8.27 -4.73
CA LEU A 16 -15.62 8.03 -5.34
C LEU A 16 -15.13 9.26 -6.10
N ILE A 17 -13.97 9.77 -5.69
CA ILE A 17 -13.31 10.88 -6.38
C ILE A 17 -12.21 10.35 -7.30
N GLU A 18 -12.45 10.31 -8.62
CA GLU A 18 -11.39 10.01 -9.59
C GLU A 18 -10.53 11.25 -9.89
N LEU A 19 -9.23 11.21 -9.57
CA LEU A 19 -8.31 12.32 -9.91
C LEU A 19 -7.08 11.84 -10.69
N GLY A 20 -6.89 12.42 -11.87
CA GLY A 20 -5.62 12.41 -12.58
C GLY A 20 -4.57 13.23 -11.83
N ILE A 21 -3.27 12.94 -12.04
CA ILE A 21 -2.15 13.67 -11.40
C ILE A 21 -2.26 15.19 -11.57
N GLU A 22 -2.84 15.65 -12.68
CA GLU A 22 -2.94 17.07 -13.02
C GLU A 22 -4.11 17.81 -12.36
N ILE A 23 -5.06 17.10 -11.74
CA ILE A 23 -6.15 17.75 -11.00
C ILE A 23 -5.93 17.45 -9.52
N VAL A 24 -5.09 18.30 -8.93
CA VAL A 24 -4.90 18.44 -7.49
C VAL A 24 -6.28 18.48 -6.82
N LEU A 25 -6.45 17.70 -5.75
CA LEU A 25 -7.59 17.78 -4.83
C LEU A 25 -7.86 19.26 -4.52
N SER A 26 -8.79 19.89 -5.23
CA SER A 26 -9.12 21.27 -4.94
C SER A 26 -9.78 21.31 -3.57
N THR A 27 -9.45 22.31 -2.77
CA THR A 27 -10.10 22.51 -1.46
C THR A 27 -11.62 22.55 -1.58
N SER A 28 -12.14 23.09 -2.69
CA SER A 28 -13.57 23.08 -3.00
C SER A 28 -14.16 21.68 -3.17
N ARG A 29 -13.47 20.77 -3.88
CA ARG A 29 -13.93 19.38 -3.99
C ARG A 29 -13.86 18.71 -2.62
N LEU A 30 -12.74 18.82 -1.92
CA LEU A 30 -12.60 18.20 -0.59
C LEU A 30 -13.68 18.64 0.41
N SER A 31 -14.17 19.88 0.34
CA SER A 31 -15.26 20.35 1.20
C SER A 31 -16.63 19.74 0.90
N GLU A 32 -16.81 19.11 -0.27
CA GLU A 32 -18.05 18.42 -0.65
C GLU A 32 -18.17 17.02 -0.01
N PHE A 33 -17.13 16.53 0.67
CA PHE A 33 -17.07 15.18 1.25
C PHE A 33 -16.97 15.22 2.79
N PRO A 34 -18.06 15.49 3.50
CA PRO A 34 -18.09 15.45 4.96
C PRO A 34 -18.13 14.00 5.48
N GLY A 35 -17.21 13.63 6.38
CA GLY A 35 -17.23 12.30 6.98
C GLY A 35 -16.10 12.08 7.97
N SER A 36 -16.27 11.12 8.87
CA SER A 36 -15.28 10.80 9.92
C SER A 36 -14.27 9.73 9.51
N CYS A 37 -14.49 9.03 8.39
CA CYS A 37 -13.69 7.89 7.95
C CYS A 37 -13.50 7.90 6.43
N ALA A 38 -12.25 7.81 5.98
CA ALA A 38 -11.93 7.78 4.55
C ALA A 38 -10.82 6.77 4.24
N ILE A 39 -10.84 6.23 3.02
CA ILE A 39 -9.75 5.44 2.45
C ILE A 39 -9.30 6.05 1.14
N ALA A 40 -8.02 5.95 0.84
CA ALA A 40 -7.45 6.49 -0.38
C ALA A 40 -6.43 5.52 -0.99
N ASN A 41 -6.37 5.48 -2.31
CA ASN A 41 -5.37 4.69 -3.02
C ASN A 41 -4.61 5.57 -4.00
N VAL A 42 -3.31 5.27 -4.12
CA VAL A 42 -2.48 5.86 -5.16
C VAL A 42 -1.96 4.76 -6.09
N ARG A 43 -2.48 4.72 -7.32
CA ARG A 43 -2.26 3.58 -8.23
C ARG A 43 -1.00 3.74 -9.08
N TYR A 44 -0.15 2.71 -9.02
CA TYR A 44 0.82 2.37 -10.06
C TYR A 44 0.17 1.35 -11.01
N SER A 45 0.20 1.58 -12.32
CA SER A 45 -0.38 0.62 -13.27
C SER A 45 0.51 -0.62 -13.34
N THR A 46 0.02 -1.74 -12.80
CA THR A 46 0.62 -3.07 -12.94
C THR A 46 0.16 -3.72 -14.26
N ALA A 47 0.50 -4.99 -14.48
CA ALA A 47 -0.03 -5.77 -15.59
C ALA A 47 -1.57 -5.70 -15.59
N GLY A 48 -2.14 -5.27 -16.71
CA GLY A 48 -3.55 -4.89 -16.85
C GLY A 48 -3.69 -3.56 -17.58
N HIS A 49 -4.66 -3.44 -18.48
CA HIS A 49 -4.83 -2.22 -19.27
C HIS A 49 -5.08 -1.01 -18.36
N SER A 50 -4.48 0.13 -18.71
CA SER A 50 -4.64 1.42 -18.05
C SER A 50 -6.01 2.06 -18.34
N LYS A 51 -7.10 1.34 -18.04
CA LYS A 51 -8.46 1.87 -18.14
C LYS A 51 -8.84 2.59 -16.85
N LEU A 52 -9.61 3.67 -16.99
CA LEU A 52 -10.22 4.43 -15.88
C LEU A 52 -10.98 3.51 -14.92
N VAL A 53 -11.64 2.49 -15.47
CA VAL A 53 -12.44 1.54 -14.69
C VAL A 53 -11.66 0.92 -13.52
N SER A 54 -10.35 0.65 -13.65
CA SER A 54 -9.56 -0.04 -12.62
C SER A 54 -8.94 0.88 -11.56
N VAL A 55 -9.60 1.99 -11.24
CA VAL A 55 -9.13 3.01 -10.31
C VAL A 55 -9.72 2.75 -8.91
N GLN A 56 -8.85 2.59 -7.91
CA GLN A 56 -9.23 2.29 -6.52
C GLN A 56 -9.32 3.59 -5.68
N PRO A 57 -10.10 3.67 -4.59
CA PRO A 57 -10.82 2.59 -3.92
C PRO A 57 -11.96 2.00 -4.74
N PHE A 58 -12.20 0.70 -4.63
CA PHE A 58 -13.39 0.08 -5.22
C PHE A 58 -14.52 0.04 -4.21
N VAL A 59 -15.72 0.37 -4.67
CA VAL A 59 -16.95 0.31 -3.88
C VAL A 59 -17.89 -0.69 -4.53
N ALA A 60 -18.49 -1.56 -3.71
CA ALA A 60 -19.54 -2.45 -4.15
C ALA A 60 -20.64 -2.54 -3.09
N GLY A 61 -21.89 -2.48 -3.54
CA GLY A 61 -23.06 -2.87 -2.77
C GLY A 61 -23.28 -4.38 -2.85
N TYR A 62 -23.64 -5.00 -1.74
CA TYR A 62 -24.04 -6.40 -1.68
C TYR A 62 -25.13 -6.62 -0.63
N ARG A 63 -25.56 -7.86 -0.41
CA ARG A 63 -26.70 -8.18 0.47
C ARG A 63 -26.58 -7.70 1.93
N PHE A 64 -25.43 -7.19 2.37
CA PHE A 64 -25.19 -6.66 3.73
C PHE A 64 -24.72 -5.21 3.77
N GLY A 65 -25.06 -4.43 2.75
CA GLY A 65 -24.73 -3.01 2.67
C GLY A 65 -23.62 -2.76 1.67
N SER A 66 -22.89 -1.66 1.86
CA SER A 66 -21.83 -1.22 0.97
C SER A 66 -20.46 -1.43 1.61
N VAL A 67 -19.49 -1.84 0.80
CA VAL A 67 -18.10 -2.00 1.22
C VAL A 67 -17.18 -1.36 0.20
N ALA A 68 -16.18 -0.66 0.72
CA ALA A 68 -15.09 -0.14 -0.07
C ALA A 68 -13.76 -0.79 0.28
N VAL A 69 -12.85 -0.86 -0.68
CA VAL A 69 -11.54 -1.47 -0.50
C VAL A 69 -10.43 -0.75 -1.27
N THR A 70 -9.28 -0.63 -0.62
CA THR A 70 -7.99 -0.34 -1.26
C THR A 70 -7.05 -1.53 -1.10
N HIS A 71 -6.18 -1.71 -2.08
CA HIS A 71 -5.32 -2.87 -2.21
C HIS A 71 -3.96 -2.47 -2.78
N ASN A 72 -2.91 -2.82 -2.05
CA ASN A 72 -1.54 -2.86 -2.53
C ASN A 72 -1.07 -4.31 -2.55
N GLY A 73 -0.86 -4.88 -3.73
CA GLY A 73 -0.57 -6.30 -3.86
C GLY A 73 -0.98 -6.88 -5.21
N ASN A 74 -1.05 -8.20 -5.24
CA ASN A 74 -1.47 -9.00 -6.39
C ASN A 74 -2.01 -10.34 -5.90
N PHE A 75 -3.17 -10.76 -6.40
CA PHE A 75 -3.73 -12.09 -6.14
C PHE A 75 -3.34 -13.03 -7.27
N VAL A 76 -2.99 -14.28 -6.93
CA VAL A 76 -2.56 -15.26 -7.94
C VAL A 76 -3.66 -16.25 -8.33
N ASN A 77 -4.84 -16.17 -7.70
CA ASN A 77 -5.92 -17.13 -7.90
C ASN A 77 -7.33 -16.50 -7.75
N TYR A 78 -8.34 -17.32 -8.09
CA TYR A 78 -9.81 -17.13 -7.92
C TYR A 78 -10.62 -16.50 -9.05
N ARG A 79 -10.04 -15.72 -9.96
CA ARG A 79 -10.87 -15.08 -11.01
C ARG A 79 -11.67 -16.10 -11.83
N SER A 80 -11.01 -17.10 -12.42
CA SER A 80 -11.68 -18.12 -13.24
C SER A 80 -12.75 -18.88 -12.47
N LYS A 81 -12.47 -19.30 -11.22
CA LYS A 81 -13.44 -20.01 -10.38
C LYS A 81 -14.69 -19.17 -10.08
N LEU A 82 -14.54 -17.85 -9.92
CA LEU A 82 -15.68 -16.96 -9.70
C LEU A 82 -16.49 -16.77 -10.99
N GLU A 83 -15.83 -16.63 -12.14
CA GLU A 83 -16.46 -16.57 -13.47
C GLU A 83 -17.23 -17.87 -13.78
N ASP A 84 -16.67 -19.04 -13.48
CA ASP A 84 -17.33 -20.35 -13.63
C ASP A 84 -18.60 -20.49 -12.79
N ASN A 85 -18.69 -19.73 -11.68
CA ASN A 85 -19.86 -19.68 -10.80
C ASN A 85 -20.80 -18.50 -11.12
N GLY A 86 -20.62 -17.85 -12.27
CA GLY A 86 -21.50 -16.78 -12.77
C GLY A 86 -21.16 -15.38 -12.26
N SER A 87 -20.00 -15.17 -11.63
CA SER A 87 -19.56 -13.82 -11.25
C SER A 87 -19.14 -13.03 -12.49
N ILE A 88 -19.66 -11.81 -12.62
CA ILE A 88 -19.26 -10.89 -13.68
C ILE A 88 -18.21 -9.94 -13.11
N PHE A 89 -17.12 -9.76 -13.86
CA PHE A 89 -16.06 -8.82 -13.51
C PHE A 89 -16.10 -7.62 -14.47
N ASN A 90 -16.28 -6.44 -13.90
CA ASN A 90 -16.23 -5.20 -14.69
C ASN A 90 -14.80 -4.80 -15.04
N MET A 91 -13.81 -5.32 -14.29
CA MET A 91 -12.42 -4.90 -14.39
C MET A 91 -11.43 -6.05 -14.50
N THR A 92 -10.22 -5.70 -14.93
CA THR A 92 -9.07 -6.61 -14.91
C THR A 92 -8.34 -6.62 -13.56
N SER A 93 -8.75 -5.77 -12.60
CA SER A 93 -8.06 -5.64 -11.32
C SER A 93 -8.38 -6.78 -10.37
N ASP A 94 -7.34 -7.33 -9.76
CA ASP A 94 -7.41 -8.34 -8.69
C ASP A 94 -8.30 -7.92 -7.52
N THR A 95 -8.42 -6.63 -7.21
CA THR A 95 -9.16 -6.17 -6.05
C THR A 95 -10.67 -6.45 -6.14
N GLU A 96 -11.25 -6.60 -7.34
CA GLU A 96 -12.66 -6.99 -7.49
C GLU A 96 -12.89 -8.44 -6.99
N VAL A 97 -11.86 -9.30 -7.06
CA VAL A 97 -11.91 -10.69 -6.60
C VAL A 97 -12.22 -10.76 -5.10
N VAL A 98 -11.58 -9.91 -4.27
CA VAL A 98 -11.82 -9.95 -2.82
C VAL A 98 -13.24 -9.51 -2.46
N LEU A 99 -13.83 -8.58 -3.23
CA LEU A 99 -15.21 -8.16 -3.04
C LEU A 99 -16.20 -9.29 -3.36
N HIS A 100 -15.98 -10.03 -4.46
CA HIS A 100 -16.79 -11.21 -4.81
C HIS A 100 -16.69 -12.32 -3.75
N LEU A 101 -15.48 -12.58 -3.22
CA LEU A 101 -15.30 -13.55 -2.12
C LEU A 101 -16.06 -13.14 -0.85
N ILE A 102 -16.00 -11.87 -0.46
CA ILE A 102 -16.74 -11.33 0.69
C ILE A 102 -18.26 -11.44 0.47
N ALA A 103 -18.73 -11.14 -0.75
CA ALA A 103 -20.14 -11.17 -1.09
C ALA A 103 -20.73 -12.59 -1.07
N THR A 104 -19.97 -13.56 -1.55
CA THR A 104 -20.37 -14.99 -1.64
C THR A 104 -20.21 -15.74 -0.31
N SER A 105 -19.38 -15.25 0.62
CA SER A 105 -19.24 -15.81 1.97
C SER A 105 -20.59 -15.95 2.69
N LYS A 106 -20.73 -16.94 3.57
CA LYS A 106 -21.93 -17.14 4.41
C LYS A 106 -21.75 -16.68 5.85
N HIS A 107 -20.52 -16.39 6.28
CA HIS A 107 -20.19 -16.06 7.67
C HIS A 107 -20.72 -14.69 8.12
N ARG A 108 -20.93 -14.51 9.43
CA ARG A 108 -21.27 -13.22 10.03
C ARG A 108 -20.57 -13.06 11.37
N PRO A 109 -20.14 -11.84 11.77
CA PRO A 109 -20.35 -10.52 11.13
C PRO A 109 -19.43 -10.26 9.91
N PHE A 110 -19.43 -9.02 9.37
CA PHE A 110 -18.60 -8.60 8.20
C PHE A 110 -17.15 -9.06 8.32
N LEU A 111 -16.57 -8.91 9.52
CA LEU A 111 -15.22 -9.33 9.83
C LEU A 111 -14.94 -10.79 9.47
N LEU A 112 -15.84 -11.73 9.79
CA LEU A 112 -15.63 -13.15 9.46
C LEU A 112 -15.68 -13.41 7.95
N ARG A 113 -16.30 -12.52 7.16
CA ARG A 113 -16.30 -12.61 5.69
C ARG A 113 -14.98 -12.15 5.11
N VAL A 114 -14.39 -11.11 5.71
CA VAL A 114 -13.03 -10.64 5.37
C VAL A 114 -12.03 -11.75 5.67
N VAL A 115 -12.15 -12.39 6.84
CA VAL A 115 -11.32 -13.55 7.23
C VAL A 115 -11.49 -14.69 6.21
N ASP A 116 -12.71 -15.14 5.95
CA ASP A 116 -13.01 -16.22 4.98
C ASP A 116 -12.45 -15.91 3.57
N ALA A 117 -12.62 -14.67 3.10
CA ALA A 117 -12.03 -14.24 1.84
C ALA A 117 -10.50 -14.30 1.87
N CYS A 118 -9.85 -13.79 2.92
CA CYS A 118 -8.39 -13.73 3.03
C CYS A 118 -7.72 -15.09 3.24
N GLU A 119 -8.39 -16.03 3.92
CA GLU A 119 -7.93 -17.43 4.06
C GLU A 119 -7.87 -18.15 2.71
N ASN A 120 -8.76 -17.79 1.79
CA ASN A 120 -8.81 -18.33 0.45
C ASN A 120 -7.72 -17.69 -0.43
N LEU A 121 -7.56 -16.37 -0.38
CA LEU A 121 -6.65 -15.61 -1.24
C LEU A 121 -5.18 -16.07 -1.15
N LYS A 122 -4.59 -16.36 -2.31
CA LYS A 122 -3.14 -16.54 -2.45
C LYS A 122 -2.53 -15.32 -3.12
N GLY A 123 -1.38 -14.90 -2.63
CA GLY A 123 -0.64 -13.77 -3.17
C GLY A 123 -0.13 -12.85 -2.06
N ALA A 124 0.24 -11.64 -2.46
CA ALA A 124 0.72 -10.60 -1.56
C ALA A 124 -0.33 -9.50 -1.49
N TYR A 125 -0.67 -9.03 -0.28
CA TYR A 125 -1.68 -7.99 -0.14
C TYR A 125 -1.55 -7.21 1.17
N SER A 126 -1.74 -5.91 1.06
CA SER A 126 -2.15 -5.03 2.15
C SER A 126 -3.47 -4.39 1.72
N LEU A 127 -4.52 -4.66 2.49
CA LEU A 127 -5.88 -4.24 2.21
C LEU A 127 -6.35 -3.28 3.30
N VAL A 128 -7.11 -2.26 2.91
CA VAL A 128 -7.89 -1.44 3.84
C VAL A 128 -9.32 -1.37 3.32
N PHE A 129 -10.25 -1.86 4.12
CA PHE A 129 -11.68 -1.82 3.86
C PHE A 129 -12.35 -0.73 4.68
N LEU A 130 -13.40 -0.14 4.09
CA LEU A 130 -14.28 0.80 4.77
C LEU A 130 -15.73 0.33 4.58
N THR A 131 -16.46 0.24 5.68
CA THR A 131 -17.92 0.07 5.71
C THR A 131 -18.56 1.29 6.35
N GLU A 132 -19.89 1.28 6.50
CA GLU A 132 -20.67 2.34 7.17
C GLU A 132 -20.24 2.62 8.62
N ASP A 133 -19.53 1.71 9.28
CA ASP A 133 -19.22 1.86 10.70
C ASP A 133 -17.87 1.27 11.10
N LYS A 134 -17.08 0.74 10.14
CA LYS A 134 -15.79 0.08 10.43
C LYS A 134 -14.73 0.41 9.40
N LEU A 135 -13.50 0.56 9.89
CA LEU A 135 -12.28 0.57 9.12
C LEU A 135 -11.50 -0.72 9.42
N VAL A 136 -11.21 -1.52 8.40
CA VAL A 136 -10.54 -2.82 8.57
C VAL A 136 -9.24 -2.86 7.76
N ALA A 137 -8.11 -3.06 8.41
CA ALA A 137 -6.81 -3.21 7.78
C ALA A 137 -6.36 -4.67 7.84
N VAL A 138 -5.92 -5.22 6.70
CA VAL A 138 -5.46 -6.61 6.60
C VAL A 138 -4.11 -6.67 5.93
N ARG A 139 -3.20 -7.48 6.48
CA ARG A 139 -1.90 -7.78 5.86
C ARG A 139 -1.79 -9.27 5.58
N ASP A 140 -1.26 -9.63 4.42
CA ASP A 140 -1.12 -11.03 4.02
C ASP A 140 -0.29 -11.84 5.04
N PRO A 141 -0.52 -13.17 5.14
CA PRO A 141 0.16 -14.04 6.11
C PRO A 141 1.70 -14.01 6.06
N PHE A 142 2.29 -13.68 4.91
CA PHE A 142 3.74 -13.55 4.76
C PHE A 142 4.26 -12.14 5.05
N GLY A 143 3.37 -11.16 5.20
CA GLY A 143 3.70 -9.76 5.40
C GLY A 143 4.41 -9.13 4.21
N PHE A 144 4.15 -9.61 2.98
CA PHE A 144 4.92 -9.26 1.80
C PHE A 144 4.90 -7.76 1.48
N ARG A 145 3.71 -7.14 1.53
CA ARG A 145 3.54 -5.69 1.34
C ARG A 145 3.54 -4.96 2.69
N PRO A 146 4.09 -3.73 2.77
CA PRO A 146 4.13 -2.97 4.00
C PRO A 146 2.79 -2.34 4.34
N LEU A 147 2.44 -2.38 5.62
CA LEU A 147 1.29 -1.72 6.21
C LEU A 147 1.62 -1.33 7.65
N VAL A 148 1.49 -0.05 7.97
CA VAL A 148 1.75 0.54 9.29
C VAL A 148 0.48 1.17 9.84
N MET A 149 0.41 1.25 11.16
CA MET A 149 -0.64 1.96 11.88
C MET A 149 -0.04 3.02 12.81
N GLY A 150 -0.78 4.11 12.98
CA GLY A 150 -0.44 5.20 13.86
C GLY A 150 -1.68 6.00 14.23
N ARG A 151 -1.51 6.98 15.12
CA ARG A 151 -2.62 7.70 15.71
C ARG A 151 -2.35 9.19 15.80
N ARG A 152 -3.35 10.00 15.43
CA ARG A 152 -3.31 11.46 15.62
C ARG A 152 -3.59 11.83 17.07
N LYS A 153 -3.32 13.09 17.44
CA LYS A 153 -3.54 13.61 18.80
C LYS A 153 -4.99 13.52 19.30
N ASN A 154 -5.96 13.48 18.39
CA ASN A 154 -7.39 13.35 18.67
C ASN A 154 -7.89 11.89 18.63
N ASP A 155 -6.98 10.92 18.82
CA ASP A 155 -7.24 9.49 18.76
C ASP A 155 -7.67 8.91 17.40
N THR A 156 -7.65 9.70 16.32
CA THR A 156 -7.93 9.18 14.97
C THR A 156 -6.87 8.16 14.55
N MET A 157 -7.31 6.92 14.29
CA MET A 157 -6.48 5.85 13.78
C MET A 157 -6.18 6.05 12.30
N VAL A 158 -4.94 5.77 11.90
CA VAL A 158 -4.46 5.89 10.52
C VAL A 158 -3.71 4.64 10.13
N PHE A 159 -4.04 4.10 8.95
CA PHE A 159 -3.26 3.06 8.29
C PHE A 159 -2.60 3.62 7.04
N ALA A 160 -1.35 3.25 6.78
CA ALA A 160 -0.62 3.66 5.59
C ALA A 160 0.35 2.58 5.12
N SER A 161 0.68 2.56 3.83
CA SER A 161 1.74 1.65 3.34
C SER A 161 3.14 2.03 3.82
N LYS A 162 3.34 3.27 4.31
CA LYS A 162 4.66 3.82 4.66
C LYS A 162 4.55 4.79 5.84
N THR A 163 5.56 4.82 6.73
CA THR A 163 5.57 5.64 7.96
C THR A 163 5.57 7.14 7.69
N CYS A 164 6.18 7.59 6.59
CA CYS A 164 6.24 9.01 6.22
C CYS A 164 4.88 9.67 6.06
N VAL A 165 3.84 8.89 5.75
CA VAL A 165 2.46 9.40 5.64
C VAL A 165 1.97 9.82 7.02
N LEU A 166 2.36 9.08 8.07
CA LEU A 166 2.02 9.40 9.45
C LEU A 166 2.72 10.69 9.88
N ASP A 167 4.01 10.84 9.55
CA ASP A 167 4.79 12.04 9.84
C ASP A 167 4.16 13.29 9.17
N LEU A 168 3.71 13.17 7.92
CA LEU A 168 3.11 14.26 7.16
C LEU A 168 1.80 14.80 7.75
N ILE A 169 1.06 13.96 8.49
CA ILE A 169 -0.26 14.31 9.05
C ILE A 169 -0.25 14.45 10.58
N ASP A 170 0.94 14.49 11.17
CA ASP A 170 1.16 14.52 12.62
C ASP A 170 0.50 13.33 13.35
N ALA A 171 0.55 12.14 12.74
CA ALA A 171 0.18 10.89 13.39
C ALA A 171 1.42 10.24 14.01
N THR A 172 1.33 9.88 15.29
CA THR A 172 2.36 9.13 15.99
C THR A 172 2.36 7.68 15.50
N TYR A 173 3.50 7.20 14.99
CA TYR A 173 3.66 5.80 14.62
C TYR A 173 3.50 4.89 15.85
N GLU A 174 2.63 3.89 15.75
CA GLU A 174 2.44 2.88 16.79
C GLU A 174 3.24 1.60 16.46
N ARG A 175 2.95 0.97 15.32
CA ARG A 175 3.61 -0.27 14.86
C ARG A 175 3.27 -0.63 13.41
N GLU A 176 3.93 -1.66 12.90
CA GLU A 176 3.47 -2.38 11.72
C GLU A 176 2.20 -3.19 12.03
N VAL A 177 1.31 -3.31 11.05
CA VAL A 177 0.31 -4.39 11.02
C VAL A 177 1.08 -5.69 10.80
N ASN A 178 0.90 -6.67 11.67
CA ASN A 178 1.63 -7.92 11.65
C ASN A 178 1.22 -8.78 10.44
N PRO A 179 2.11 -9.67 9.95
CA PRO A 179 1.76 -10.67 8.95
C PRO A 179 0.52 -11.48 9.37
N GLY A 180 -0.48 -11.57 8.49
CA GLY A 180 -1.73 -12.27 8.75
C GLY A 180 -2.66 -11.56 9.74
N GLU A 181 -2.36 -10.33 10.16
CA GLU A 181 -3.21 -9.58 11.09
C GLU A 181 -4.38 -8.91 10.36
N VAL A 182 -5.54 -8.94 11.01
CA VAL A 182 -6.75 -8.19 10.68
C VAL A 182 -7.01 -7.23 11.84
N VAL A 183 -6.80 -5.94 11.60
CA VAL A 183 -7.09 -4.87 12.57
C VAL A 183 -8.44 -4.24 12.20
N VAL A 184 -9.36 -4.17 13.17
CA VAL A 184 -10.67 -3.53 13.02
C VAL A 184 -10.72 -2.32 13.93
N VAL A 185 -11.21 -1.21 13.39
CA VAL A 185 -11.47 0.02 14.13
C VAL A 185 -12.94 0.37 13.93
N ASP A 186 -13.66 0.54 15.04
CA ASP A 186 -15.04 0.98 15.06
C ASP A 186 -15.31 1.89 16.28
N HIS A 187 -16.59 2.23 16.51
CA HIS A 187 -17.00 3.07 17.65
C HIS A 187 -16.70 2.47 19.03
N THR A 188 -16.45 1.16 19.12
CA THR A 188 -16.09 0.48 20.38
C THR A 188 -14.58 0.48 20.63
N GLY A 189 -13.77 0.77 19.61
CA GLY A 189 -12.33 0.86 19.69
C GLY A 189 -11.62 0.02 18.65
N ILE A 190 -10.46 -0.54 19.02
CA ILE A 190 -9.57 -1.29 18.13
C ILE A 190 -9.55 -2.75 18.55
N GLN A 191 -9.75 -3.65 17.60
CA GLN A 191 -9.62 -5.09 17.77
C GLN A 191 -8.59 -5.63 16.79
N SER A 192 -7.86 -6.66 17.20
CA SER A 192 -6.87 -7.33 16.35
C SER A 192 -7.13 -8.83 16.36
N LEU A 193 -7.20 -9.42 15.18
CA LEU A 193 -7.33 -10.85 14.96
C LEU A 193 -6.19 -11.34 14.07
N CYS A 194 -5.90 -12.63 14.14
CA CYS A 194 -4.85 -13.25 13.36
C CYS A 194 -5.44 -14.35 12.46
N LEU A 195 -5.25 -14.23 11.15
CA LEU A 195 -5.67 -15.22 10.15
C LEU A 195 -4.90 -16.53 10.30
N VAL A 196 -3.60 -16.44 10.59
CA VAL A 196 -2.71 -17.59 10.69
C VAL A 196 -1.69 -17.36 11.78
N THR A 197 -1.67 -18.23 12.78
CA THR A 197 -0.64 -18.21 13.81
C THR A 197 0.69 -18.72 13.23
N HIS A 198 1.69 -17.84 13.16
CA HIS A 198 3.10 -18.13 12.87
C HIS A 198 3.41 -18.69 11.47
N GLN A 199 3.55 -17.78 10.50
CA GLN A 199 4.26 -18.05 9.25
C GLN A 199 5.63 -17.37 9.22
N GLU A 200 6.58 -17.98 8.51
CA GLU A 200 7.85 -17.34 8.17
C GLU A 200 7.57 -16.13 7.28
N THR A 201 8.04 -14.94 7.68
CA THR A 201 7.79 -13.71 6.93
C THR A 201 8.57 -13.70 5.61
N LYS A 202 7.91 -13.33 4.51
CA LYS A 202 8.53 -13.16 3.18
C LYS A 202 8.30 -11.74 2.68
N GLN A 203 8.92 -10.79 3.37
CA GLN A 203 8.82 -9.36 3.07
C GLN A 203 9.50 -8.99 1.75
N CYS A 204 8.92 -8.07 0.99
CA CYS A 204 9.43 -7.67 -0.32
C CYS A 204 10.79 -6.94 -0.22
N ILE A 205 11.90 -7.63 -0.52
CA ILE A 205 13.24 -7.01 -0.53
C ILE A 205 13.34 -5.84 -1.52
N PHE A 206 12.49 -5.82 -2.55
CA PHE A 206 12.47 -4.76 -3.55
C PHE A 206 12.02 -3.40 -2.98
N GLU A 207 11.34 -3.38 -1.83
CA GLU A 207 11.09 -2.15 -1.07
C GLU A 207 12.42 -1.49 -0.67
N HIS A 208 13.37 -2.27 -0.16
CA HIS A 208 14.70 -1.77 0.22
C HIS A 208 15.60 -1.49 -0.98
N ILE A 209 15.54 -2.32 -2.02
CA ILE A 209 16.36 -2.13 -3.23
C ILE A 209 15.95 -0.86 -3.98
N TYR A 210 14.64 -0.63 -4.17
CA TYR A 210 14.19 0.41 -5.10
C TYR A 210 12.89 1.13 -4.70
N PHE A 211 11.84 0.42 -4.29
CA PHE A 211 10.48 0.97 -4.28
C PHE A 211 10.20 1.99 -3.14
N ALA A 212 10.83 1.81 -1.98
CA ALA A 212 10.71 2.77 -0.89
C ALA A 212 11.67 3.96 -1.10
N LEU A 213 11.33 5.13 -0.54
CA LEU A 213 12.28 6.24 -0.54
C LEU A 213 13.34 6.00 0.55
N PRO A 214 14.57 6.53 0.38
CA PRO A 214 15.64 6.30 1.35
C PRO A 214 15.32 6.76 2.77
N ASN A 215 14.56 7.85 2.93
CA ASN A 215 14.17 8.40 4.23
C ASN A 215 13.10 7.58 4.96
N TYR A 216 12.66 6.45 4.41
CA TYR A 216 11.60 5.63 5.00
C TYR A 216 12.16 4.50 5.87
N VAL A 217 11.37 4.11 6.86
CA VAL A 217 11.55 2.85 7.60
C VAL A 217 10.51 1.87 7.08
N VAL A 218 10.97 0.75 6.53
CA VAL A 218 10.13 -0.32 6.00
C VAL A 218 10.59 -1.61 6.63
N PHE A 219 9.66 -2.45 7.09
CA PHE A 219 9.99 -3.72 7.74
C PHE A 219 10.97 -3.55 8.92
N ARG A 220 10.72 -2.50 9.72
CA ARG A 220 11.56 -2.07 10.87
C ARG A 220 13.03 -1.77 10.51
N ARG A 221 13.33 -1.52 9.24
CA ARG A 221 14.69 -1.24 8.75
C ARG A 221 14.73 0.08 8.00
N SER A 222 15.78 0.87 8.23
CA SER A 222 16.07 2.06 7.44
C SER A 222 16.41 1.67 6.01
N VAL A 223 15.68 2.24 5.04
CA VAL A 223 15.96 2.03 3.61
C VAL A 223 17.29 2.65 3.23
N TYR A 224 17.62 3.82 3.79
CA TYR A 224 18.91 4.48 3.60
C TYR A 224 20.08 3.58 4.01
N GLU A 225 20.05 3.06 5.24
CA GLU A 225 21.11 2.19 5.77
C GLU A 225 21.25 0.90 4.95
N SER A 226 20.11 0.32 4.55
CA SER A 226 20.10 -0.87 3.69
C SER A 226 20.83 -0.59 2.37
N ARG A 227 20.49 0.51 1.69
CA ARG A 227 21.09 0.88 0.39
C ARG A 227 22.56 1.23 0.51
N ARG A 228 22.94 1.99 1.55
CA ARG A 228 24.35 2.29 1.82
C ARG A 228 25.14 1.00 2.01
N LYS A 229 24.58 0.04 2.76
CA LYS A 229 25.22 -1.27 2.97
C LYS A 229 25.36 -2.08 1.68
N PHE A 230 24.38 -2.04 0.79
CA PHE A 230 24.48 -2.69 -0.53
C PHE A 230 25.68 -2.15 -1.33
N GLY A 231 25.91 -0.83 -1.27
CA GLY A 231 27.07 -0.20 -1.88
C GLY A 231 28.40 -0.67 -1.30
N GLU A 232 28.49 -0.72 0.03
CA GLU A 232 29.67 -1.23 0.73
C GLU A 232 29.96 -2.70 0.37
N ILE A 233 28.94 -3.54 0.28
CA ILE A 233 29.08 -4.95 -0.11
C ILE A 233 29.58 -5.04 -1.55
N LEU A 234 28.99 -4.28 -2.47
CA LEU A 234 29.41 -4.26 -3.87
C LEU A 234 30.87 -3.83 -4.03
N ALA A 235 31.34 -2.87 -3.23
CA ALA A 235 32.74 -2.46 -3.18
C ALA A 235 33.70 -3.53 -2.65
N ILE A 236 33.23 -4.43 -1.78
CA ILE A 236 34.00 -5.56 -1.27
C ILE A 236 34.06 -6.68 -2.31
N GLU A 237 32.92 -7.02 -2.90
CA GLU A 237 32.80 -8.16 -3.81
C GLU A 237 33.34 -7.86 -5.20
N SER A 238 33.23 -6.62 -5.66
CA SER A 238 33.61 -6.17 -7.01
C SER A 238 34.34 -4.81 -6.98
N PRO A 239 35.54 -4.72 -6.38
CA PRO A 239 36.34 -3.50 -6.44
C PRO A 239 36.92 -3.29 -7.84
N VAL A 240 37.10 -2.02 -8.22
CA VAL A 240 37.81 -1.63 -9.44
C VAL A 240 38.62 -0.36 -9.19
N GLU A 241 39.80 -0.27 -9.78
CA GLU A 241 40.56 0.97 -9.79
C GLU A 241 39.84 2.00 -10.67
N CYS A 242 39.53 3.16 -10.08
CA CYS A 242 38.83 4.24 -10.76
C CYS A 242 39.16 5.58 -10.11
N ASP A 243 39.08 6.66 -10.89
CA ASP A 243 39.35 8.02 -10.39
C ASP A 243 38.15 8.62 -9.65
N VAL A 244 36.95 8.16 -10.00
CA VAL A 244 35.68 8.73 -9.54
C VAL A 244 34.57 7.70 -9.49
N VAL A 245 33.69 7.83 -8.51
CA VAL A 245 32.42 7.08 -8.46
C VAL A 245 31.25 8.05 -8.64
N ILE A 246 30.35 7.74 -9.58
CA ILE A 246 29.16 8.54 -9.86
C ILE A 246 27.89 7.71 -9.70
N ALA A 247 26.76 8.35 -9.44
CA ALA A 247 25.46 7.70 -9.33
C ALA A 247 24.58 7.97 -10.55
N VAL A 248 23.71 7.01 -10.86
CA VAL A 248 22.54 7.27 -11.71
C VAL A 248 21.44 7.85 -10.80
N PRO A 249 21.06 9.13 -10.95
CA PRO A 249 20.10 9.78 -10.07
C PRO A 249 18.65 9.37 -10.36
N ASP A 250 17.76 9.33 -9.37
CA ASP A 250 18.01 9.64 -7.94
C ASP A 250 18.22 8.39 -7.09
N SER A 251 17.79 7.22 -7.59
CA SER A 251 17.71 5.98 -6.82
C SER A 251 19.08 5.43 -6.40
N GLY A 252 20.09 5.56 -7.25
CA GLY A 252 21.42 4.98 -7.03
C GLY A 252 22.31 5.75 -6.07
N VAL A 253 21.95 6.99 -5.71
CA VAL A 253 22.83 7.91 -4.95
C VAL A 253 23.30 7.28 -3.63
N VAL A 254 22.37 6.74 -2.83
CA VAL A 254 22.71 6.20 -1.50
C VAL A 254 23.59 4.94 -1.59
N VAL A 255 23.35 4.08 -2.58
CA VAL A 255 24.19 2.89 -2.83
C VAL A 255 25.60 3.34 -3.20
N VAL A 256 25.72 4.29 -4.12
CA VAL A 256 27.02 4.78 -4.57
C VAL A 256 27.80 5.49 -3.47
N LEU A 257 27.14 6.22 -2.57
CA LEU A 257 27.79 6.81 -1.38
C LEU A 257 28.44 5.72 -0.51
N GLY A 258 27.77 4.58 -0.32
CA GLY A 258 28.32 3.43 0.38
C GLY A 258 29.51 2.80 -0.35
N TYR A 259 29.41 2.64 -1.67
CA TYR A 259 30.49 2.11 -2.51
C TYR A 259 31.74 3.00 -2.42
N ALA A 260 31.58 4.30 -2.72
CA ALA A 260 32.66 5.30 -2.72
C ALA A 260 33.36 5.38 -1.36
N ALA A 261 32.61 5.40 -0.27
CA ALA A 261 33.16 5.39 1.08
C ALA A 261 34.00 4.13 1.36
N LYS A 262 33.59 2.98 0.81
CA LYS A 262 34.28 1.70 1.04
C LYS A 262 35.56 1.57 0.23
N VAL A 263 35.58 1.99 -1.04
CA VAL A 263 36.79 1.98 -1.89
C VAL A 263 37.71 3.19 -1.68
N ARG A 264 37.26 4.20 -0.93
CA ARG A 264 37.98 5.47 -0.67
C ARG A 264 38.28 6.28 -1.94
N VAL A 265 37.36 6.24 -2.90
CA VAL A 265 37.39 7.04 -4.13
C VAL A 265 36.35 8.15 -4.00
N PRO A 266 36.63 9.39 -4.46
CA PRO A 266 35.68 10.49 -4.33
C PRO A 266 34.38 10.20 -5.09
N PHE A 267 33.26 10.44 -4.40
CA PHE A 267 31.96 10.55 -5.06
C PHE A 267 31.86 11.89 -5.78
N GLN A 268 31.38 11.88 -7.02
CA GLN A 268 31.05 13.09 -7.76
C GLN A 268 29.63 13.01 -8.33
N GLN A 269 28.93 14.14 -8.33
CA GLN A 269 27.64 14.25 -9.00
C GLN A 269 27.83 14.49 -10.51
N GLY A 270 28.27 13.44 -11.21
CA GLY A 270 28.52 13.49 -12.66
C GLY A 270 27.26 13.46 -13.53
N LEU A 271 26.12 13.04 -12.97
CA LEU A 271 24.82 13.04 -13.65
C LEU A 271 23.81 13.86 -12.85
N ILE A 272 23.03 14.67 -13.54
CA ILE A 272 21.94 15.46 -12.97
C ILE A 272 20.65 15.09 -13.69
N ARG A 273 19.66 14.61 -12.92
CA ARG A 273 18.33 14.36 -13.45
C ARG A 273 17.61 15.69 -13.66
N SER A 274 17.00 15.90 -14.82
CA SER A 274 16.14 17.06 -15.02
C SER A 274 14.91 16.97 -14.10
N HIS A 275 14.63 18.06 -13.39
CA HIS A 275 13.46 18.18 -12.50
C HIS A 275 12.14 18.38 -13.26
N TYR A 276 12.20 18.68 -14.56
CA TYR A 276 11.05 19.05 -15.38
C TYR A 276 10.68 17.97 -16.41
N VAL A 277 11.11 16.73 -16.20
CA VAL A 277 10.80 15.63 -17.11
C VAL A 277 9.32 15.24 -16.98
N GLY A 278 8.53 15.55 -18.01
CA GLY A 278 7.21 14.96 -18.22
C GLY A 278 7.32 13.53 -18.77
N ARG A 279 6.27 12.73 -18.60
CA ARG A 279 6.12 11.45 -19.33
C ARG A 279 5.32 11.76 -20.60
N THR A 280 5.99 11.78 -21.75
CA THR A 280 5.33 11.84 -23.07
C THR A 280 4.72 10.51 -23.43
#